data_AF-A0A350F1A1-F1
#
_entry.id   AF-A0A350F1A1-F1
#
_cell.length_a   1.000
_cell.length_b   1.000
_cell.length_c   1.000
_cell.angle_alpha   90.00
_cell.angle_beta   90.00
_cell.angle_gamma   90.00
#
_symmetry.space_group_name_H-M   'P 1'
#
loop_
_entity.id
_entity.type
_entity.pdbx_description
1 polymer ?
#
loop_
_entity_poly.entity_id
_entity_poly.type
_entity_poly.pdbx_seq_one_letter_code
_entity_poly.pdbx_strand_id
1 'polypeptide(L)'
;FGREAPEIVGDLLVATRPGGEVFAQFSKTPLTVAVARAGVPGWELDLAMFQRRISGRGEPDDRFALFQLARQLEGRSLPSNWTWRPLEGERWRLANDRTGEFLEGFWQE
;
A
#
# COMPACT_ATOMS: atom_id res chain seq x y z
N PHE A 1 -1.26 3.48 -12.41
CA PHE A 1 -0.40 2.48 -11.75
C PHE A 1 -0.37 1.23 -12.63
N GLY A 2 0.79 0.70 -13.01
CA GLY A 2 0.89 -0.47 -13.92
C GLY A 2 2.19 -0.47 -14.75
N ARG A 3 2.40 -1.53 -15.56
CA ARG A 3 3.67 -1.90 -16.26
C ARG A 3 4.45 -0.80 -16.99
N GLU A 4 3.83 0.33 -17.34
CA GLU A 4 4.46 1.44 -18.07
C GLU A 4 4.59 2.72 -17.23
N ALA A 5 4.12 2.71 -15.98
CA ALA A 5 4.27 3.85 -15.08
C ALA A 5 5.72 3.94 -14.57
N PRO A 6 6.27 5.15 -14.39
CA PRO A 6 7.61 5.31 -13.83
C PRO A 6 7.67 4.74 -12.42
N GLU A 7 8.76 4.04 -12.12
CA GLU A 7 9.07 3.59 -10.77
C GLU A 7 9.49 4.77 -9.89
N ILE A 8 9.01 4.78 -8.64
CA ILE A 8 9.33 5.83 -7.68
C ILE A 8 9.94 5.16 -6.46
N VAL A 9 11.16 5.59 -6.11
CA VAL A 9 11.86 5.16 -4.89
C VAL A 9 11.62 6.19 -3.78
N GLY A 10 11.28 5.70 -2.59
CA GLY A 10 10.99 6.50 -1.41
C GLY A 10 10.85 5.65 -0.15
N ASP A 11 10.46 6.30 0.93
CA ASP A 11 10.24 5.73 2.25
C ASP A 11 8.77 5.30 2.40
N LEU A 12 8.58 4.19 3.11
CA LEU A 12 7.26 3.60 3.35
C LEU A 12 7.06 3.41 4.85
N LEU A 13 6.12 4.17 5.42
CA LEU A 13 5.68 4.02 6.80
C LEU A 13 4.37 3.25 6.82
N VAL A 14 4.27 2.20 7.62
CA VAL A 14 3.04 1.43 7.80
C VAL A 14 2.78 1.21 9.28
N ALA A 15 1.55 1.48 9.70
CA ALA A 15 1.03 1.18 11.02
C ALA A 15 -0.33 0.49 10.86
N THR A 16 -0.48 -0.64 11.56
CA THR A 16 -1.68 -1.48 11.51
C THR A 16 -2.14 -1.79 12.93
N ARG A 17 -3.45 -1.89 13.13
CA ARG A 17 -4.05 -2.27 14.41
C ARG A 17 -4.91 -3.51 14.27
N PRO A 18 -4.86 -4.46 15.23
CA PRO A 18 -5.84 -5.53 15.30
C PRO A 18 -7.26 -4.94 15.27
N GLY A 19 -8.05 -5.30 14.25
CA GLY A 19 -9.35 -4.69 13.96
C GLY A 19 -9.43 -3.99 12.60
N GLY A 20 -8.32 -3.88 11.86
CA GLY A 20 -8.29 -3.39 10.48
C GLY A 20 -8.12 -1.88 10.33
N GLU A 21 -7.75 -1.18 11.42
CA GLU A 21 -7.33 0.22 11.31
C GLU A 21 -5.92 0.28 10.71
N VAL A 22 -5.76 1.08 9.67
CA VAL A 22 -4.52 1.17 8.90
C VAL A 22 -4.13 2.63 8.73
N PHE A 23 -2.84 2.90 8.86
CA PHE A 23 -2.19 4.07 8.31
C PHE A 23 -0.97 3.63 7.51
N ALA A 24 -0.92 3.97 6.22
CA ALA A 24 0.24 3.74 5.39
C ALA A 24 0.59 5.00 4.59
N GLN A 25 1.85 5.38 4.55
CA GLN A 25 2.33 6.55 3.85
C GLN A 25 3.54 6.20 2.99
N PHE A 26 3.49 6.61 1.72
CA PHE A 26 4.64 6.62 0.83
C PHE A 26 5.14 8.05 0.66
N SER A 27 6.42 8.28 0.90
CA SER A 27 7.07 9.60 0.80
C SER A 27 8.38 9.52 0.03
N LYS A 28 8.70 10.57 -0.71
CA LYS A 28 10.02 10.77 -1.29
C LYS A 28 10.55 12.09 -0.73
N THR A 29 11.36 12.01 0.31
CA THR A 29 11.78 13.15 1.14
C THR A 29 12.19 14.37 0.29
N PRO A 30 11.62 15.56 0.54
CA PRO A 30 10.71 15.93 1.64
C PRO A 30 9.20 15.80 1.32
N LEU A 31 8.82 15.13 0.22
CA LEU A 31 7.44 15.11 -0.29
C LEU A 31 6.65 13.88 0.16
N THR A 32 5.42 14.11 0.61
CA THR A 32 4.43 13.03 0.74
C THR A 32 3.83 12.73 -0.63
N VAL A 33 3.84 11.46 -1.03
CA VAL A 33 3.32 11.02 -2.33
C VAL A 33 1.91 10.48 -2.20
N ALA A 34 1.69 9.59 -1.23
CA ALA A 34 0.39 9.01 -0.96
C ALA A 34 0.21 8.67 0.51
N VAL A 35 -1.02 8.82 1.02
CA VAL A 35 -1.41 8.42 2.37
C VAL A 35 -2.69 7.59 2.28
N ALA A 36 -2.66 6.39 2.82
CA ALA A 36 -3.79 5.49 2.94
C ALA A 36 -4.21 5.37 4.41
N ARG A 37 -5.51 5.52 4.67
CA ARG A 37 -6.12 5.36 5.99
C ARG A 37 -7.34 4.46 5.89
N ALA A 38 -7.49 3.53 6.81
CA ALA A 38 -8.70 2.71 6.94
C ALA A 38 -9.10 2.59 8.40
N GLY A 39 -10.41 2.50 8.65
CA GLY A 39 -10.99 2.27 9.96
C GLY A 39 -12.51 2.19 9.87
N VAL A 40 -13.20 2.22 11.00
CA VAL A 40 -14.67 2.34 11.00
C VAL A 40 -15.04 3.82 10.90
N PRO A 41 -15.89 4.26 9.96
CA PRO A 41 -16.75 3.47 9.07
C PRO A 41 -16.24 3.32 7.61
N GLY A 42 -14.98 3.64 7.32
CA GLY A 42 -14.48 3.60 5.94
C GLY A 42 -13.00 3.89 5.78
N TRP A 43 -12.62 4.19 4.55
CA TRP A 43 -11.23 4.36 4.14
C TRP A 43 -11.03 5.57 3.23
N GLU A 44 -9.79 6.04 3.17
CA GLU A 44 -9.36 7.17 2.37
C GLU A 44 -7.95 6.89 1.81
N LEU A 45 -7.75 7.26 0.54
CA LEU A 45 -6.46 7.34 -0.13
C LEU A 45 -6.27 8.77 -0.63
N ASP A 46 -5.31 9.47 -0.03
CA ASP A 46 -4.87 10.80 -0.44
C ASP A 46 -3.63 10.66 -1.34
N LEU A 47 -3.78 10.97 -2.62
CA LEU A 47 -2.71 11.04 -3.61
C LEU A 47 -2.18 12.48 -3.65
N ALA A 48 -1.41 12.85 -2.62
CA ALA A 48 -1.03 14.23 -2.33
C ALA A 48 -0.39 14.97 -3.52
N MET A 49 0.53 14.33 -4.25
CA MET A 49 1.15 14.94 -5.45
C MET A 49 0.17 15.21 -6.60
N PHE A 50 -0.97 14.54 -6.62
CA PHE A 50 -2.00 14.69 -7.63
C PHE A 50 -3.20 15.53 -7.14
N GLN A 51 -3.12 16.07 -5.92
CA GLN A 51 -4.21 16.80 -5.26
C GLN A 51 -5.55 16.03 -5.33
N ARG A 52 -5.48 14.70 -5.24
CA ARG A 52 -6.61 13.83 -5.46
C ARG A 52 -6.85 12.96 -4.24
N ARG A 53 -8.08 12.97 -3.77
CA ARG A 53 -8.55 12.12 -2.68
C ARG A 53 -9.59 11.14 -3.18
N ILE A 54 -9.49 9.90 -2.74
CA ILE A 54 -10.41 8.81 -3.05
C ILE A 54 -10.84 8.20 -1.72
N SER A 55 -12.13 7.95 -1.52
CA SER A 55 -12.63 7.37 -0.27
C SER A 55 -13.81 6.45 -0.50
N GLY A 56 -14.09 5.61 0.49
CA GLY A 56 -15.19 4.66 0.48
C GLY A 56 -15.64 4.26 1.88
N ARG A 57 -16.77 3.57 1.97
CA ARG A 57 -17.28 2.98 3.22
C ARG A 57 -16.88 1.52 3.30
N GLY A 58 -16.75 1.00 4.52
CA GLY A 58 -16.40 -0.40 4.77
C GLY A 58 -14.94 -0.70 4.47
N GLU A 59 -14.68 -1.89 3.93
CA GLU A 59 -13.33 -2.36 3.63
C GLU A 59 -12.66 -1.55 2.50
N PRO A 60 -11.33 -1.33 2.59
CA PRO A 60 -10.57 -0.72 1.51
C PRO A 60 -10.66 -1.47 0.19
N ASP A 61 -10.66 -0.72 -0.90
CA ASP A 61 -10.72 -1.27 -2.26
C ASP A 61 -9.46 -2.07 -2.59
N ASP A 62 -9.68 -3.27 -3.13
CA ASP A 62 -8.63 -4.24 -3.50
C ASP A 62 -7.68 -3.73 -4.58
N ARG A 63 -7.95 -2.58 -5.22
CA ARG A 63 -7.09 -1.99 -6.24
C ARG A 63 -5.87 -1.27 -5.70
N PHE A 64 -5.83 -0.85 -4.43
CA PHE A 64 -4.77 0.05 -3.95
C PHE A 64 -3.70 -0.68 -3.13
N ALA A 65 -2.45 -0.60 -3.61
CA ALA A 65 -1.31 -1.32 -3.05
C ALA A 65 -1.06 -1.08 -1.55
N LEU A 66 -1.21 0.16 -1.08
CA LEU A 66 -0.95 0.53 0.32
C LEU A 66 -1.87 -0.22 1.31
N PHE A 67 -3.14 -0.43 0.94
CA PHE A 67 -4.04 -1.23 1.78
C PHE A 67 -3.71 -2.72 1.73
N GLN A 68 -3.22 -3.21 0.59
CA GLN A 68 -2.83 -4.62 0.46
C GLN A 68 -1.56 -4.94 1.24
N LEU A 69 -0.62 -3.99 1.30
CA LEU A 69 0.54 -4.12 2.16
C LEU A 69 0.14 -4.21 3.63
N ALA A 70 -0.74 -3.33 4.09
CA ALA A 70 -1.24 -3.38 5.46
C ALA A 70 -1.94 -4.72 5.77
N ARG A 71 -2.78 -5.23 4.86
CA ARG A 71 -3.41 -6.55 4.99
C ARG A 71 -2.39 -7.67 5.16
N GLN A 72 -1.35 -7.68 4.33
CA GLN A 72 -0.28 -8.67 4.41
C GLN A 72 0.45 -8.60 5.75
N LEU A 73 0.74 -7.41 6.25
CA LEU A 73 1.42 -7.21 7.55
C LEU A 73 0.54 -7.58 8.75
N GLU A 74 -0.78 -7.44 8.63
CA GLU A 74 -1.74 -7.95 9.62
C GLU A 74 -1.93 -9.49 9.55
N GLY A 75 -1.31 -10.17 8.57
CA GLY A 75 -1.51 -11.60 8.34
C GLY A 75 -2.88 -11.94 7.74
N ARG A 76 -3.57 -10.95 7.14
CA ARG A 76 -4.85 -11.15 6.43
C ARG A 76 -4.61 -11.68 5.03
N SER A 77 -5.59 -12.39 4.47
CA SER A 77 -5.52 -12.85 3.09
C SER A 77 -5.52 -11.68 2.10
N LEU A 78 -4.62 -11.76 1.12
CA LEU A 78 -4.59 -10.85 -0.01
C LEU A 78 -5.71 -11.21 -1.01
N PRO A 79 -6.27 -10.22 -1.72
CA PRO A 79 -7.14 -10.47 -2.86
C PRO A 79 -6.42 -11.30 -3.93
N SER A 80 -7.16 -12.09 -4.71
CA SER A 80 -6.58 -13.10 -5.62
C SER A 80 -5.64 -12.56 -6.71
N ASN A 81 -5.69 -11.26 -6.98
CA ASN A 81 -4.82 -10.59 -7.96
C ASN A 81 -3.54 -10.01 -7.34
N TRP A 82 -3.34 -10.17 -6.04
CA TRP A 82 -2.15 -9.71 -5.33
C TRP A 82 -1.32 -10.89 -4.82
N THR A 83 -0.01 -10.81 -5.05
CA THR A 83 0.94 -11.84 -4.62
C THR A 83 2.04 -11.20 -3.78
N TRP A 84 2.25 -11.74 -2.58
CA TRP A 84 3.41 -11.44 -1.74
C TRP A 84 4.53 -12.43 -2.01
N ARG A 85 5.76 -11.94 -2.17
CA ARG A 85 6.96 -12.77 -2.33
C ARG A 85 8.11 -12.21 -1.48
N PRO A 86 8.71 -13.01 -0.58
CA PRO A 86 10.03 -12.67 -0.09
C PRO A 86 11.04 -12.75 -1.25
N LEU A 87 11.99 -11.83 -1.25
CA LEU A 87 13.14 -11.82 -2.16
C LEU A 87 14.41 -12.18 -1.38
N GLU A 88 15.58 -12.13 -2.01
CA GLU A 88 16.85 -12.34 -1.31
C GLU A 88 17.10 -11.27 -0.24
N GLY A 89 17.51 -11.72 0.95
CA GLY A 89 17.74 -10.88 2.12
C GLY A 89 16.43 -10.54 2.84
N GLU A 90 16.32 -9.31 3.35
CA GLU A 90 15.11 -8.78 4.02
C GLU A 90 14.16 -8.09 3.03
N ARG A 91 14.40 -8.27 1.73
CA ARG A 91 13.60 -7.66 0.68
C ARG A 91 12.32 -8.45 0.47
N TRP A 92 11.28 -7.72 0.08
CA TRP A 92 9.97 -8.28 -0.22
C TRP A 92 9.37 -7.56 -1.42
N ARG A 93 8.46 -8.26 -2.10
CA ARG A 93 7.67 -7.70 -3.19
C ARG A 93 6.20 -8.05 -3.02
N LEU A 94 5.36 -7.03 -3.10
CA LEU A 94 3.91 -7.15 -3.21
C LEU A 94 3.51 -6.71 -4.62
N ALA A 95 2.97 -7.62 -5.43
CA ALA A 95 2.65 -7.34 -6.83
C ALA A 95 1.19 -7.61 -7.15
N ASN A 96 0.61 -6.76 -8.00
CA ASN A 96 -0.70 -6.98 -8.61
C ASN A 96 -0.51 -7.63 -9.98
N ASP A 97 -0.72 -8.94 -10.08
CA ASP A 97 -0.42 -9.72 -11.28
C ASP A 97 -1.29 -9.31 -12.48
N ARG A 98 -2.46 -8.70 -12.22
CA ARG A 98 -3.38 -8.21 -13.26
C ARG A 98 -2.90 -6.90 -13.89
N THR A 99 -2.33 -5.98 -13.12
CA THR A 99 -1.95 -4.63 -13.61
C THR A 99 -0.44 -4.48 -13.82
N GLY A 100 0.35 -5.38 -13.22
CA GLY A 100 1.81 -5.28 -13.13
C GLY A 100 2.30 -4.20 -12.16
N GLU A 101 1.41 -3.57 -11.39
CA GLU A 101 1.79 -2.71 -10.28
C GLU A 101 2.51 -3.52 -9.20
N PHE A 102 3.51 -2.92 -8.53
CA PHE A 102 4.15 -3.56 -7.40
C PHE A 102 4.67 -2.52 -6.39
N LEU A 103 4.81 -2.97 -5.15
CA LEU A 103 5.64 -2.37 -4.12
C LEU A 103 6.78 -3.35 -3.84
N GLU A 104 8.00 -2.84 -3.80
CA GLU A 104 9.18 -3.59 -3.41
C GLU A 104 9.89 -2.79 -2.32
N GLY A 105 10.36 -3.46 -1.28
CA GLY A 105 10.96 -2.80 -0.14
C GLY A 105 11.72 -3.75 0.77
N PHE A 106 12.24 -3.20 1.84
CA PHE A 106 12.86 -3.89 2.97
C PHE A 106 12.46 -3.13 4.23
N TRP A 107 12.50 -3.79 5.40
CA TRP A 107 12.19 -3.14 6.67
C TRP A 107 13.46 -2.54 7.27
N GLN A 108 13.32 -1.38 7.90
CA GLN A 108 14.35 -0.82 8.78
C GLN A 108 13.76 -0.73 10.18
N GLU A 109 14.51 -1.19 11.17
CA GLU A 109 14.21 -1.01 12.60
C GLU A 109 14.45 0.44 13.06
#